data_AF-A0A0W1RA80-F1
#
_entry.id   AF-A0A0W1RA80-F1
#
_cell.length_a   1.000
_cell.length_b   1.000
_cell.length_c   1.000
_cell.angle_alpha   90.00
_cell.angle_beta   90.00
_cell.angle_gamma   90.00
#
_symmetry.space_group_name_H-M   'P 1'
#
loop_
_entity.id
_entity.type
_entity.pdbx_description
1 polymer ?
#
loop_
_entity_poly.entity_id
_entity_poly.type
_entity_poly.pdbx_seq_one_letter_code
_entity_poly.pdbx_strand_id
1 'polypeptide(L)'
;MASPSRGTDPATEQRQLRPREENDGYGRLLESLFSGGGAVAILTIPAMFWILSVTAGRSLFAAADVVFVFAVGFVSLVLSVSALSGDWTSFGPAWPPRSYALAAFRAVGYNVTLWAATTLALLPALPSGPRVGVGAVSGEFVAVVVVAALPPLAVLALVHLCHALYRFKTASSGF
;
A
#
# COMPACT_ATOMS: atom_id res chain seq x y z
N MET A 1 -24.66 -25.56 43.54
CA MET A 1 -23.66 -25.63 42.45
C MET A 1 -23.58 -24.26 41.81
N ALA A 2 -22.49 -23.52 42.03
CA ALA A 2 -22.29 -22.19 41.46
C ALA A 2 -21.90 -22.31 39.98
N SER A 3 -22.60 -21.61 39.09
CA SER A 3 -22.14 -21.49 37.70
C SER A 3 -20.89 -20.60 37.67
N PRO A 4 -19.90 -20.90 36.82
CA PRO A 4 -18.73 -20.04 36.67
C PRO A 4 -19.18 -18.73 36.01
N SER A 5 -19.18 -17.65 36.80
CA SER A 5 -19.28 -16.28 36.31
C SER A 5 -18.14 -16.02 35.33
N ARG A 6 -18.43 -16.17 34.04
CA ARG A 6 -17.57 -15.77 32.93
C ARG A 6 -17.73 -14.26 32.75
N GLY A 7 -17.43 -13.50 33.80
CA GLY A 7 -17.51 -12.05 33.85
C GLY A 7 -16.11 -11.49 33.63
N THR A 8 -15.93 -10.79 32.52
CA THR A 8 -14.79 -9.91 32.28
C THR A 8 -14.55 -9.07 33.53
N ASP A 9 -13.30 -8.98 34.00
CA ASP A 9 -12.95 -8.22 35.20
C ASP A 9 -13.56 -6.80 35.09
N PRO A 10 -14.29 -6.30 36.10
CA PRO A 10 -14.92 -4.96 36.07
C PRO A 10 -13.92 -3.84 35.75
N ALA A 11 -12.62 -4.02 36.03
CA ALA A 11 -11.57 -3.10 35.60
C ALA A 11 -11.43 -3.02 34.06
N THR A 12 -11.72 -4.12 33.35
CA THR A 12 -11.73 -4.20 31.88
C THR A 12 -12.97 -3.54 31.28
N GLU A 13 -14.14 -3.68 31.92
CA GLU A 13 -15.39 -3.03 31.48
C GLU A 13 -15.31 -1.50 31.67
N GLN A 14 -14.72 -1.03 32.77
CA GLN A 14 -14.51 0.40 33.00
C GLN A 14 -13.54 1.04 31.99
N ARG A 15 -12.58 0.28 31.44
CA ARG A 15 -11.69 0.75 30.37
C ARG A 15 -12.39 0.87 29.02
N GLN A 16 -13.46 0.12 28.76
CA GLN A 16 -14.23 0.21 27.52
C GLN A 16 -15.17 1.43 27.49
N LEU A 17 -15.59 1.91 28.65
CA LEU A 17 -16.54 3.02 28.79
C LEU A 17 -15.88 4.39 28.92
N ARG A 18 -14.55 4.45 29.05
CA ARG A 18 -13.84 5.74 29.07
C ARG A 18 -13.91 6.36 27.67
N PRO A 19 -14.31 7.64 27.52
CA PRO A 19 -14.16 8.36 26.26
C PRO A 19 -12.72 8.19 25.80
N ARG A 20 -12.52 7.57 24.63
CA ARG A 20 -11.16 7.40 24.09
C ARG A 20 -10.53 8.78 23.99
N GLU A 21 -9.41 8.96 24.68
CA GLU A 21 -8.53 10.12 24.44
C GLU A 21 -8.25 10.17 22.93
N GLU A 22 -8.35 11.37 22.36
CA GLU A 22 -8.15 11.60 20.93
C GLU A 22 -6.79 11.03 20.52
N ASN A 23 -6.75 10.21 19.46
CA ASN A 23 -5.57 9.42 19.12
C ASN A 23 -4.34 10.34 18.94
N ASP A 24 -3.27 10.08 19.70
CA ASP A 24 -1.99 10.77 19.56
C ASP A 24 -1.47 10.71 18.11
N GLY A 25 -0.51 11.56 17.75
CA GLY A 25 0.08 11.59 16.41
C GLY A 25 0.55 10.21 15.91
N TYR A 26 1.15 9.41 16.80
CA TYR A 26 1.55 8.03 16.49
C TYR A 26 0.36 7.09 16.28
N GLY A 27 -0.73 7.25 17.04
CA GLY A 27 -1.95 6.45 16.88
C GLY A 27 -2.59 6.67 15.51
N ARG A 28 -2.68 7.94 15.07
CA ARG A 28 -3.19 8.30 13.73
C ARG A 28 -2.31 7.77 12.59
N LEU A 29 -0.98 7.78 12.78
CA LEU A 29 -0.05 7.22 11.82
C LEU A 29 -0.23 5.70 11.68
N LEU A 30 -0.31 4.97 12.79
CA LEU A 30 -0.54 3.52 12.79
C LEU A 30 -1.90 3.18 12.15
N GLU A 31 -2.95 3.94 12.48
CA GLU A 31 -4.27 3.75 11.88
C GLU A 31 -4.23 3.95 10.35
N SER A 32 -3.53 4.97 9.87
CA SER A 32 -3.32 5.21 8.44
C SER A 32 -2.50 4.10 7.78
N LEU A 33 -1.48 3.57 8.47
CA LEU A 33 -0.66 2.44 8.01
C LEU A 33 -1.49 1.15 7.91
N PHE A 34 -2.31 0.84 8.92
CA PHE A 34 -3.16 -0.35 8.88
C PHE A 34 -4.29 -0.23 7.86
N SER A 35 -4.95 0.94 7.78
CA SER A 35 -6.03 1.15 6.82
C SER A 35 -5.52 1.14 5.38
N GLY A 36 -4.47 1.93 5.09
CA GLY A 36 -3.84 1.98 3.78
C GLY A 36 -3.17 0.66 3.41
N GLY A 37 -2.44 0.04 4.34
CA GLY A 37 -1.79 -1.25 4.15
C GLY A 37 -2.77 -2.38 3.89
N GLY A 38 -3.88 -2.46 4.64
CA GLY A 38 -4.93 -3.44 4.40
C GLY A 38 -5.59 -3.28 3.04
N ALA A 39 -5.87 -2.03 2.63
CA ALA A 39 -6.41 -1.74 1.30
C ALA A 39 -5.43 -2.14 0.19
N VAL A 40 -4.15 -1.79 0.31
CA VAL A 40 -3.13 -2.18 -0.67
C VAL A 40 -3.01 -3.70 -0.74
N ALA A 41 -2.86 -4.39 0.39
CA ALA A 41 -2.70 -5.84 0.45
C ALA A 41 -3.82 -6.60 -0.28
N ILE A 42 -5.08 -6.19 -0.08
CA ILE A 42 -6.23 -6.82 -0.74
C ILE A 42 -6.27 -6.46 -2.23
N LEU A 43 -6.08 -5.18 -2.56
CA LEU A 43 -6.25 -4.72 -3.94
C LEU A 43 -5.09 -5.15 -4.85
N THR A 44 -3.93 -5.53 -4.30
CA THR A 44 -2.77 -6.00 -5.07
C THR A 44 -2.64 -7.52 -5.15
N ILE A 45 -3.65 -8.28 -4.72
CA ILE A 45 -3.67 -9.75 -4.86
C ILE A 45 -3.31 -10.21 -6.29
N PRO A 46 -3.84 -9.60 -7.37
CA PRO A 46 -3.45 -9.99 -8.73
C PRO A 46 -1.93 -9.84 -9.00
N ALA A 47 -1.30 -8.77 -8.53
CA ALA A 47 0.14 -8.58 -8.65
C ALA A 47 0.95 -9.60 -7.85
N MET A 48 0.42 -10.04 -6.70
CA MET A 48 1.01 -11.13 -5.92
C MET A 48 0.93 -12.49 -6.65
N PHE A 49 -0.17 -12.78 -7.36
CA PHE A 49 -0.23 -13.98 -8.20
C PHE A 49 0.70 -13.91 -9.42
N TRP A 50 0.81 -12.72 -10.02
CA TRP A 50 1.75 -12.48 -11.11
C TRP A 50 3.21 -12.71 -10.67
N ILE A 51 3.63 -12.19 -9.51
CA ILE A 51 5.02 -12.39 -9.04
C ILE A 51 5.32 -13.88 -8.80
N LEU A 52 4.36 -14.63 -8.26
CA LEU A 52 4.49 -16.09 -8.10
C LEU A 52 4.66 -16.80 -9.44
N SER A 53 3.92 -16.36 -10.47
CA SER A 53 3.99 -16.94 -11.81
C SER A 53 5.33 -16.63 -12.51
N VAL A 54 5.85 -15.41 -12.35
CA VAL A 54 7.13 -15.00 -12.97
C VAL A 54 8.33 -15.63 -12.27
N THR A 55 8.23 -15.92 -10.97
CA THR A 55 9.30 -16.56 -10.19
C THR A 55 9.25 -18.09 -10.27
N ALA A 56 8.11 -18.68 -10.68
CA ALA A 56 7.98 -20.11 -10.87
C ALA A 56 9.01 -20.63 -11.90
N GLY A 57 9.76 -21.66 -11.51
CA GLY A 57 10.77 -22.29 -12.39
C GLY A 57 12.08 -21.52 -12.53
N ARG A 58 12.26 -20.38 -11.86
CA ARG A 58 13.56 -19.67 -11.78
C ARG A 58 14.48 -20.29 -10.73
N SER A 59 15.78 -20.06 -10.86
CA SER A 59 16.74 -20.38 -9.80
C SER A 59 16.43 -19.57 -8.54
N LEU A 60 16.80 -20.10 -7.37
CA LEU A 60 16.52 -19.48 -6.07
C LEU A 60 17.03 -18.03 -5.99
N PHE A 61 18.23 -17.76 -6.51
CA PHE A 61 18.81 -16.42 -6.56
C PHE A 61 18.05 -15.48 -7.51
N ALA A 62 17.69 -15.94 -8.70
CA ALA A 62 16.94 -15.13 -9.66
C ALA A 62 15.50 -14.83 -9.18
N ALA A 63 14.89 -15.76 -8.43
CA ALA A 63 13.60 -15.53 -7.80
C ALA A 63 13.72 -14.54 -6.62
N ALA A 64 14.77 -14.66 -5.80
CA ALA A 64 15.01 -13.79 -4.66
C ALA A 64 15.13 -12.32 -5.07
N ASP A 65 15.89 -12.01 -6.13
CA ASP A 65 16.06 -10.62 -6.61
C ASP A 65 14.71 -10.00 -7.03
N VAL A 66 13.89 -10.78 -7.74
CA VAL A 66 12.55 -10.36 -8.20
C VAL A 66 11.60 -10.13 -7.02
N VAL A 67 11.61 -11.04 -6.04
CA VAL A 67 10.80 -10.91 -4.82
C VAL A 67 11.24 -9.71 -3.98
N PHE A 68 12.55 -9.46 -3.88
CA PHE A 68 13.08 -8.30 -3.16
C PHE A 68 12.59 -6.99 -3.75
N VAL A 69 12.76 -6.83 -5.06
CA VAL A 69 12.32 -5.65 -5.79
C VAL A 69 10.81 -5.45 -5.61
N PHE A 70 10.03 -6.51 -5.79
CA PHE A 70 8.58 -6.45 -5.58
C PHE A 70 8.22 -6.03 -4.14
N ALA A 71 8.90 -6.59 -3.13
CA ALA A 71 8.66 -6.26 -1.73
C ALA A 71 8.96 -4.78 -1.42
N VAL A 72 10.06 -4.24 -1.94
CA VAL A 72 10.38 -2.80 -1.82
C VAL A 72 9.28 -1.95 -2.45
N GLY A 73 8.82 -2.32 -3.65
CA GLY A 73 7.75 -1.60 -4.36
C GLY A 73 6.43 -1.65 -3.61
N PHE A 74 6.09 -2.83 -3.06
CA PHE A 74 4.90 -3.03 -2.24
C PHE A 74 4.94 -2.19 -0.97
N VAL A 75 6.05 -2.21 -0.23
CA VAL A 75 6.21 -1.37 0.98
C VAL A 75 6.13 0.11 0.63
N SER A 76 6.80 0.55 -0.43
CA SER A 76 6.72 1.94 -0.89
C SER A 76 5.28 2.33 -1.25
N LEU A 77 4.54 1.45 -1.92
CA LEU A 77 3.13 1.69 -2.24
C LEU A 77 2.27 1.80 -0.97
N VAL A 78 2.45 0.89 0.00
CA VAL A 78 1.74 0.96 1.30
C VAL A 78 2.01 2.29 1.99
N LEU A 79 3.28 2.67 2.11
CA LEU A 79 3.66 3.94 2.74
C LEU A 79 3.07 5.14 2.00
N SER A 80 3.09 5.11 0.67
CA SER A 80 2.55 6.19 -0.17
C SER A 80 1.03 6.34 0.01
N VAL A 81 0.29 5.24 -0.04
CA VAL A 81 -1.16 5.23 0.16
C VAL A 81 -1.50 5.67 1.58
N SER A 82 -0.82 5.13 2.59
CA SER A 82 -1.06 5.47 3.99
C SER A 82 -0.72 6.93 4.29
N ALA A 83 0.37 7.47 3.74
CA ALA A 83 0.71 8.88 3.88
C ALA A 83 -0.36 9.77 3.25
N LEU A 84 -0.73 9.53 1.99
CA LEU A 84 -1.67 10.39 1.25
C LEU A 84 -3.14 10.22 1.67
N SER A 85 -3.49 9.11 2.30
CA SER A 85 -4.84 8.87 2.83
C SER A 85 -5.06 9.40 4.24
N GLY A 86 -3.98 9.74 4.95
CA GLY A 86 -4.06 10.20 6.33
C GLY A 86 -4.39 11.68 6.41
N ASP A 87 -5.37 12.03 7.26
CA ASP A 87 -5.77 13.43 7.49
C ASP A 87 -4.70 14.29 8.18
N TRP A 88 -3.58 13.67 8.60
CA TRP A 88 -2.48 14.32 9.31
C TRP A 88 -1.47 15.01 8.37
N THR A 89 -1.37 14.56 7.13
CA THR A 89 -0.57 15.26 6.12
C THR A 89 -1.49 16.26 5.42
N SER A 90 -1.31 17.54 5.70
CA SER A 90 -1.99 18.64 4.98
C SER A 90 -1.58 18.76 3.51
N PHE A 91 -0.96 17.71 2.96
CA PHE A 91 -0.25 17.66 1.71
C PHE A 91 -1.10 16.95 0.66
N GLY A 92 -1.48 17.68 -0.39
CA GLY A 92 -2.17 17.13 -1.55
C GLY A 92 -3.69 17.16 -1.46
N PRO A 93 -4.37 16.63 -2.48
CA PRO A 93 -5.83 16.57 -2.52
C PRO A 93 -6.35 15.63 -1.43
N ALA A 94 -7.49 15.96 -0.82
CA ALA A 94 -8.18 15.07 0.12
C ALA A 94 -8.36 13.66 -0.47
N TRP A 95 -8.29 12.62 0.35
CA TRP A 95 -8.42 11.26 -0.18
C TRP A 95 -9.78 11.05 -0.88
N PRO A 96 -9.83 10.49 -2.11
CA PRO A 96 -11.08 10.38 -2.85
C PRO A 96 -12.11 9.49 -2.13
N PRO A 97 -13.41 9.79 -2.25
CA PRO A 97 -14.48 9.10 -1.53
C PRO A 97 -14.52 7.59 -1.82
N ARG A 98 -15.01 6.82 -0.85
CA ARG A 98 -15.12 5.36 -0.96
C ARG A 98 -16.31 4.99 -1.85
N SER A 99 -16.04 4.53 -3.07
CA SER A 99 -17.03 3.93 -3.96
C SER A 99 -16.45 2.68 -4.64
N TYR A 100 -17.30 1.73 -5.02
CA TYR A 100 -16.85 0.48 -5.66
C TYR A 100 -16.10 0.75 -6.98
N ALA A 101 -16.56 1.72 -7.77
CA ALA A 101 -15.90 2.10 -9.03
C ALA A 101 -14.49 2.67 -8.78
N LEU A 102 -14.32 3.54 -7.78
CA LEU A 102 -13.00 4.08 -7.42
C LEU A 102 -12.11 3.00 -6.77
N ALA A 103 -12.67 2.05 -6.04
CA ALA A 103 -11.92 0.91 -5.50
C ALA A 103 -11.38 0.01 -6.62
N ALA A 104 -12.20 -0.30 -7.63
CA ALA A 104 -11.76 -1.05 -8.81
C ALA A 104 -10.68 -0.30 -9.59
N PHE A 105 -10.86 1.02 -9.79
CA PHE A 105 -9.86 1.86 -10.45
C PHE A 105 -8.53 1.88 -9.67
N ARG A 106 -8.58 1.98 -8.34
CA ARG A 106 -7.39 1.88 -7.49
C ARG A 106 -6.75 0.50 -7.56
N ALA A 107 -7.54 -0.57 -7.61
CA ALA A 107 -7.02 -1.91 -7.80
C ALA A 107 -6.18 -1.99 -9.09
N VAL A 108 -6.74 -1.55 -10.22
CA VAL A 108 -6.01 -1.51 -11.49
C VAL A 108 -4.74 -0.67 -11.37
N GLY A 109 -4.84 0.54 -10.83
CA GLY A 109 -3.71 1.45 -10.65
C GLY A 109 -2.59 0.84 -9.81
N TYR A 110 -2.91 0.23 -8.66
CA TYR A 110 -1.92 -0.37 -7.77
C TYR A 110 -1.20 -1.56 -8.40
N ASN A 111 -1.95 -2.46 -9.05
CA ASN A 111 -1.36 -3.62 -9.73
C ASN A 111 -0.47 -3.18 -10.90
N VAL A 112 -0.93 -2.24 -11.74
CA VAL A 112 -0.14 -1.68 -12.83
C VAL A 112 1.13 -1.00 -12.31
N THR A 113 1.03 -0.27 -11.20
CA THR A 113 2.18 0.39 -10.57
C THR A 113 3.23 -0.62 -10.13
N LEU A 114 2.82 -1.69 -9.44
CA LEU A 114 3.75 -2.74 -8.99
C LEU A 114 4.37 -3.50 -10.15
N TRP A 115 3.58 -3.81 -11.19
CA TRP A 115 4.08 -4.44 -12.41
C TRP A 115 5.09 -3.55 -13.13
N ALA A 116 4.76 -2.27 -13.33
CA ALA A 116 5.63 -1.30 -13.99
C ALA A 116 6.92 -1.10 -13.18
N ALA A 117 6.82 -0.87 -11.87
CA ALA A 117 7.98 -0.68 -11.00
C ALA A 117 8.92 -1.88 -11.07
N THR A 118 8.37 -3.09 -10.87
CA THR A 118 9.16 -4.34 -10.88
C THR A 118 9.78 -4.60 -12.24
N THR A 119 9.03 -4.41 -13.33
CA THR A 119 9.54 -4.63 -14.69
C THR A 119 10.62 -3.62 -15.07
N LEU A 120 10.41 -2.34 -14.75
CA LEU A 120 11.38 -1.28 -15.02
C LEU A 120 12.70 -1.53 -14.28
N ALA A 121 12.63 -1.94 -13.01
CA ALA A 121 13.80 -2.25 -12.21
C ALA A 121 14.59 -3.48 -12.67
N LEU A 122 13.97 -4.37 -13.43
CA LEU A 122 14.61 -5.56 -13.99
C LEU A 122 15.07 -5.35 -15.43
N LEU A 123 14.95 -4.13 -15.98
CA LEU A 123 15.43 -3.83 -17.32
C LEU A 123 16.96 -3.97 -17.39
N PRO A 124 17.49 -4.72 -18.37
CA PRO A 124 18.94 -4.94 -18.52
C PRO A 124 19.72 -3.68 -18.90
N ALA A 125 19.02 -2.60 -19.30
CA ALA A 125 19.62 -1.32 -19.65
C ALA A 125 19.86 -0.41 -18.44
N LEU A 126 19.42 -0.77 -17.23
CA LEU A 126 19.71 0.02 -16.04
C LEU A 126 21.19 -0.10 -15.67
N PRO A 127 21.84 1.01 -15.26
CA PRO A 127 23.21 0.96 -14.76
C PRO A 127 23.31 -0.05 -13.60
N SER A 128 24.26 -0.97 -13.69
CA SER A 128 24.59 -1.85 -12.57
C SER A 128 25.16 -0.99 -11.44
N GLY A 129 24.58 -1.15 -10.25
CA GLY A 129 24.93 -0.37 -9.07
C GLY A 129 25.58 -1.26 -8.02
N PRO A 130 25.90 -0.70 -6.84
CA PRO A 130 26.15 -1.54 -5.69
C PRO A 130 24.92 -2.40 -5.40
N ARG A 131 25.14 -3.67 -5.05
CA ARG A 131 24.07 -4.56 -4.58
C ARG A 131 23.70 -4.19 -3.16
N VAL A 132 22.40 -4.06 -2.91
CA VAL A 132 21.83 -3.79 -1.59
C VAL A 132 20.90 -4.92 -1.23
N GLY A 133 21.06 -5.48 -0.03
CA GLY A 133 20.33 -6.68 0.36
C GLY A 133 20.59 -7.10 1.80
N VAL A 134 19.78 -8.05 2.28
CA VAL A 134 19.92 -8.69 3.60
C VAL A 134 19.93 -10.20 3.39
N GLY A 135 21.01 -10.86 3.82
CA GLY A 135 21.17 -12.30 3.65
C GLY A 135 21.33 -12.71 2.18
N ALA A 136 20.59 -13.73 1.73
CA ALA A 136 20.66 -14.27 0.36
C ALA A 136 19.85 -13.47 -0.68
N VAL A 137 19.25 -12.36 -0.28
CA VAL A 137 18.30 -11.57 -1.07
C VAL A 137 18.92 -10.20 -1.34
N SER A 138 19.14 -9.85 -2.61
CA SER A 138 19.76 -8.59 -3.01
C SER A 138 19.08 -7.96 -4.22
N GLY A 139 19.18 -6.64 -4.36
CA GLY A 139 18.79 -5.93 -5.55
C GLY A 139 19.86 -4.93 -5.95
N GLU A 140 19.93 -4.62 -7.25
CA GLU A 140 20.76 -3.51 -7.73
C GLU A 140 20.23 -2.20 -7.14
N PHE A 141 21.10 -1.35 -6.56
CA PHE A 141 20.67 -0.12 -5.90
C PHE A 141 19.80 0.78 -6.80
N VAL A 142 20.18 0.93 -8.06
CA VAL A 142 19.43 1.74 -9.03
C VAL A 142 18.01 1.18 -9.23
N ALA A 143 17.89 -0.14 -9.32
CA ALA A 143 16.61 -0.83 -9.42
C ALA A 143 15.73 -0.59 -8.17
N VAL A 144 16.32 -0.65 -6.98
CA VAL A 144 15.65 -0.36 -5.70
C VAL A 144 15.13 1.08 -5.66
N VAL A 145 15.95 2.05 -6.08
CA VAL A 145 15.56 3.47 -6.11
C VAL A 145 14.40 3.71 -7.08
N VAL A 146 14.47 3.15 -8.30
CA VAL A 146 13.40 3.26 -9.30
C VAL A 146 12.08 2.72 -8.75
N VAL A 147 12.14 1.53 -8.13
CA VAL A 147 10.95 0.89 -7.56
C VAL A 147 10.42 1.59 -6.33
N ALA A 148 11.29 2.20 -5.52
CA ALA A 148 10.85 2.99 -4.37
C ALA A 148 10.19 4.31 -4.80
N ALA A 149 10.64 4.92 -5.90
CA ALA A 149 10.17 6.23 -6.36
C ALA A 149 8.88 6.18 -7.21
N LEU A 150 8.63 5.09 -7.93
CA LEU A 150 7.46 4.99 -8.81
C LEU A 150 6.11 5.02 -8.05
N PRO A 151 5.92 4.28 -6.93
CA PRO A 151 4.63 4.22 -6.25
C PRO A 151 4.13 5.57 -5.72
N PRO A 152 4.95 6.43 -5.06
CA PRO A 152 4.51 7.76 -4.65
C PRO A 152 3.94 8.59 -5.81
N LEU A 153 4.63 8.60 -6.95
CA LEU A 153 4.21 9.34 -8.15
C LEU A 153 2.91 8.78 -8.72
N ALA A 154 2.80 7.46 -8.80
CA ALA A 154 1.61 6.79 -9.30
C ALA A 154 0.39 7.03 -8.39
N VAL A 155 0.55 6.98 -7.06
CA VAL A 155 -0.54 7.25 -6.12
C VAL A 155 -1.00 8.70 -6.23
N LEU A 156 -0.06 9.67 -6.33
CA LEU A 156 -0.41 11.07 -6.57
C LEU A 156 -1.22 11.25 -7.86
N ALA A 157 -0.74 10.71 -8.98
CA ALA A 157 -1.44 10.78 -10.26
C ALA A 157 -2.83 10.14 -10.18
N LEU A 158 -2.94 9.00 -9.51
CA LEU A 158 -4.19 8.27 -9.30
C LEU A 158 -5.19 9.08 -8.48
N VAL A 159 -4.75 9.74 -7.40
CA VAL A 159 -5.59 10.60 -6.56
C VAL A 159 -6.12 11.78 -7.39
N HIS A 160 -5.26 12.45 -8.16
CA HIS A 160 -5.68 13.52 -9.05
C HIS A 160 -6.73 13.05 -10.08
N LEU A 161 -6.52 11.88 -10.68
CA LEU A 161 -7.44 11.33 -11.66
C LEU A 161 -8.78 10.92 -11.03
N CYS A 162 -8.77 10.35 -9.82
CA CYS A 162 -9.99 10.05 -9.08
C CYS A 162 -10.82 11.32 -8.82
N HIS A 163 -10.17 12.43 -8.45
CA HIS A 163 -10.85 13.71 -8.27
C HIS A 163 -11.43 14.26 -9.57
N ALA A 164 -10.68 14.18 -10.67
CA ALA A 164 -11.16 14.60 -11.98
C ALA A 164 -12.42 13.81 -12.40
N LEU A 165 -12.39 12.48 -12.24
CA LEU A 165 -13.53 11.62 -12.53
C LEU A 165 -14.73 11.91 -11.63
N TYR A 166 -14.50 12.13 -10.33
CA TYR A 166 -15.56 12.44 -9.40
C TYR A 166 -16.25 13.77 -9.75
N ARG A 167 -15.46 14.83 -10.01
CA ARG A 167 -15.97 16.15 -10.40
C ARG A 167 -16.76 16.11 -11.70
N PHE A 168 -16.26 15.37 -12.70
CA PHE A 168 -16.96 15.20 -13.98
C PHE A 168 -18.33 14.53 -13.77
N LYS A 169 -18.36 13.45 -12.98
CA LYS A 169 -19.61 12.74 -12.68
C LYS A 169 -20.63 13.65 -11.98
N THR A 170 -20.22 14.40 -10.96
CA THR A 170 -21.13 15.31 -10.24
C THR A 170 -21.65 16.45 -11.12
N ALA A 171 -20.83 16.95 -12.06
CA ALA A 171 -21.26 17.97 -13.00
C ALA A 171 -22.28 17.44 -14.02
N SER A 172 -22.12 16.19 -14.46
CA SER A 172 -23.03 15.56 -15.43
C SER A 172 -24.39 15.15 -14.87
N SER A 173 -24.50 14.95 -13.55
CA SER A 173 -25.76 14.57 -12.88
C SER A 173 -26.61 15.76 -12.40
N GLY A 174 -26.16 16.99 -12.65
CA GLY A 174 -26.84 18.23 -12.26
C GLY A 174 -27.70 18.87 -13.37
N PHE A 175 -27.85 18.19 -14.51
CA PHE A 175 -28.77 18.55 -15.60
C PHE A 175 -29.92 17.54 -15.66
#